data_AF-A0A365Z9E4-F1
#
_entry.id   AF-A0A365Z9E4-F1
#
_cell.length_a   1.000
_cell.length_b   1.000
_cell.length_c   1.000
_cell.angle_alpha   90.00
_cell.angle_beta   90.00
_cell.angle_gamma   90.00
#
_symmetry.space_group_name_H-M   'P 1'
#
loop_
_entity.id
_entity.type
_entity.pdbx_description
1 polymer ?
#
loop_
_entity_poly.entity_id
_entity_poly.type
_entity_poly.pdbx_seq_one_letter_code
_entity_poly.pdbx_strand_id
1 'polypeptide(L)'
;MTTTDDFVLDVTRIRDQARQRMEKGPVTDTYGVDKDRVISILNDVIATEVVCWLRYTRHAIAATGIDRAQVSAEFTEHAKEEMDHALRAAERVSQLGGDPDFDPTTLAERAHTDYATPADHELKAMLENNLLAERIVISTYQEIIRWLGDHDPTTRRLMESILEEEEEHADDLVDLIGT
;
A
#
# COMPACT_ATOMS: atom_id res chain seq x y z
N MET A 1 -10.80 6.06 42.48
CA MET A 1 -11.26 4.68 42.28
C MET A 1 -10.54 4.15 41.05
N THR A 2 -9.61 3.23 41.24
CA THR A 2 -8.88 2.54 40.17
C THR A 2 -9.79 1.44 39.65
N THR A 3 -10.28 1.58 38.42
CA THR A 3 -11.02 0.50 37.75
C THR A 3 -10.02 -0.56 37.35
N THR A 4 -10.04 -1.70 38.02
CA THR A 4 -9.28 -2.88 37.61
C THR A 4 -9.90 -3.39 36.31
N ASP A 5 -9.19 -3.25 35.20
CA ASP A 5 -9.57 -3.85 33.93
C ASP A 5 -9.27 -5.35 33.99
N ASP A 6 -10.26 -6.13 34.44
CA ASP A 6 -10.17 -7.59 34.52
C ASP A 6 -10.36 -8.20 33.11
N PHE A 7 -9.34 -8.06 32.27
CA PHE A 7 -9.27 -8.81 31.02
C PHE A 7 -9.13 -10.31 31.33
N VAL A 8 -10.18 -11.08 31.03
CA VAL A 8 -10.19 -12.54 31.19
C VAL A 8 -10.22 -13.21 29.82
N LEU A 9 -9.16 -13.93 29.47
CA LEU A 9 -9.06 -14.69 28.23
C LEU A 9 -9.74 -16.06 28.36
N ASP A 10 -10.90 -16.23 27.72
CA ASP A 10 -11.60 -17.52 27.65
C ASP A 10 -10.96 -18.44 26.58
N VAL A 11 -9.84 -19.04 26.96
CA VAL A 11 -9.06 -19.96 26.10
C VAL A 11 -9.87 -21.20 25.70
N THR A 12 -10.80 -21.65 26.54
CA THR A 12 -11.64 -22.82 26.24
C THR A 12 -12.57 -22.53 25.08
N ARG A 13 -13.33 -21.42 25.15
CA ARG A 13 -14.20 -20.97 24.05
C ARG A 13 -13.40 -20.73 22.77
N ILE A 14 -12.22 -20.11 22.86
CA ILE A 14 -11.35 -19.86 21.69
C ILE A 14 -10.93 -21.17 21.02
N ARG A 15 -10.50 -22.17 21.80
CA ARG A 15 -10.11 -23.49 21.27
C ARG A 15 -11.28 -24.20 20.60
N ASP A 16 -12.47 -24.15 21.19
CA ASP A 16 -13.64 -24.81 20.62
C ASP A 16 -14.10 -24.13 19.32
N GLN A 17 -14.06 -22.80 19.26
CA GLN A 17 -14.31 -22.05 18.03
C GLN A 17 -13.27 -22.34 16.95
N ALA A 18 -11.99 -22.45 17.31
CA ALA A 18 -10.92 -22.81 16.38
C ALA A 18 -11.13 -24.21 15.78
N ARG A 19 -11.52 -25.19 16.61
CA ARG A 19 -11.85 -26.56 16.16
C ARG A 19 -13.00 -26.59 15.15
N GLN A 20 -14.06 -25.81 15.39
CA GLN A 20 -15.20 -25.72 14.47
C GLN A 20 -14.85 -25.07 13.12
N ARG A 21 -13.70 -24.40 13.03
CA ARG A 21 -13.27 -23.62 11.86
C ARG A 21 -11.99 -24.15 11.22
N MET A 22 -11.53 -25.36 11.60
CA MET A 22 -10.29 -25.95 11.08
C MET A 22 -10.26 -26.10 9.55
N GLU A 23 -11.42 -26.21 8.91
CA GLU A 23 -11.55 -26.35 7.45
C GLU A 23 -11.57 -25.00 6.71
N LYS A 24 -11.68 -23.85 7.42
CA LYS A 24 -11.81 -22.50 6.82
C LYS A 24 -10.48 -21.81 6.49
N GLY A 25 -9.34 -22.51 6.58
CA GLY A 25 -8.01 -21.92 6.37
C GLY A 25 -7.54 -21.06 7.56
N PRO A 26 -6.48 -20.23 7.39
CA PRO A 26 -5.83 -19.51 8.49
C PRO A 26 -6.68 -18.38 9.09
N VAL A 27 -7.72 -17.93 8.37
CA VAL A 27 -8.58 -16.82 8.78
C VAL A 27 -9.83 -17.35 9.46
N THR A 28 -9.95 -17.12 10.76
CA THR A 28 -11.18 -17.39 11.51
C THR A 28 -12.06 -16.15 11.50
N ASP A 29 -13.40 -16.31 11.48
CA ASP A 29 -14.41 -15.21 11.40
C ASP A 29 -14.41 -14.24 12.63
N THR A 30 -13.27 -14.05 13.30
CA THR A 30 -13.05 -13.07 14.38
C THR A 30 -12.66 -11.69 13.86
N TYR A 31 -12.50 -11.50 12.55
CA TYR A 31 -12.32 -10.19 11.94
C TYR A 31 -13.64 -9.42 12.01
N GLY A 32 -13.63 -8.25 12.64
CA GLY A 32 -14.82 -7.39 12.75
C GLY A 32 -15.18 -6.66 11.45
N VAL A 33 -14.44 -6.93 10.36
CA VAL A 33 -14.60 -6.37 9.02
C VAL A 33 -14.87 -7.47 8.02
N ASP A 34 -15.67 -7.15 7.00
CA ASP A 34 -15.94 -8.04 5.87
C ASP A 34 -14.64 -8.36 5.13
N LYS A 35 -14.22 -9.62 5.22
CA LYS A 35 -12.97 -10.11 4.64
C LYS A 35 -12.90 -9.88 3.12
N ASP A 36 -14.00 -10.07 2.42
CA ASP A 36 -14.04 -9.91 0.96
C ASP A 36 -13.91 -8.42 0.59
N ARG A 37 -14.40 -7.54 1.47
CA ARG A 37 -14.16 -6.09 1.34
C ARG A 37 -12.69 -5.72 1.57
N VAL A 38 -12.02 -6.32 2.56
CA VAL A 38 -10.58 -6.12 2.79
C VAL A 38 -9.77 -6.58 1.57
N ILE A 39 -10.08 -7.76 1.03
CA ILE A 39 -9.44 -8.30 -0.18
C ILE A 39 -9.61 -7.34 -1.36
N SER A 40 -10.83 -6.83 -1.58
CA SER A 40 -11.09 -5.85 -2.65
C SER A 40 -10.24 -4.60 -2.51
N ILE A 41 -10.18 -4.01 -1.31
CA ILE A 41 -9.38 -2.80 -1.06
C ILE A 41 -7.90 -3.05 -1.26
N LEU A 42 -7.38 -4.19 -0.77
CA LEU A 42 -5.97 -4.54 -0.97
C LEU A 42 -5.64 -4.80 -2.44
N ASN A 43 -6.59 -5.30 -3.24
CA ASN A 43 -6.39 -5.37 -4.69
C ASN A 43 -6.29 -3.97 -5.31
N ASP A 44 -7.07 -2.98 -4.86
CA ASP A 44 -6.93 -1.59 -5.31
C ASP A 44 -5.57 -0.97 -4.89
N VAL A 45 -5.07 -1.32 -3.70
CA VAL A 45 -3.69 -1.02 -3.26
C VAL A 45 -2.67 -1.62 -4.24
N ILE A 46 -2.74 -2.93 -4.51
CA ILE A 46 -1.85 -3.60 -5.49
C ILE A 46 -1.85 -2.87 -6.83
N ALA A 47 -3.03 -2.50 -7.34
CA ALA A 47 -3.13 -1.77 -8.60
C ALA A 47 -2.42 -0.42 -8.56
N THR A 48 -2.57 0.31 -7.45
CA THR A 48 -1.95 1.62 -7.23
C THR A 48 -0.43 1.51 -7.22
N GLU A 49 0.10 0.63 -6.38
CA GLU A 49 1.54 0.38 -6.23
C GLU A 49 2.18 -0.10 -7.55
N VAL A 50 1.49 -0.97 -8.30
CA VAL A 50 2.01 -1.40 -9.62
C VAL A 50 2.01 -0.27 -10.62
N VAL A 51 1.00 0.62 -10.64
CA VAL A 51 0.98 1.80 -11.52
C VAL A 51 2.07 2.79 -11.12
N CYS A 52 2.30 3.00 -9.83
CA CYS A 52 3.39 3.82 -9.32
C CYS A 52 4.76 3.24 -9.69
N TRP A 53 5.00 1.94 -9.48
CA TRP A 53 6.20 1.24 -9.95
C TRP A 53 6.46 1.46 -11.44
N LEU A 54 5.44 1.29 -12.29
CA LEU A 54 5.55 1.52 -13.73
C LEU A 54 5.94 2.98 -14.03
N ARG A 55 5.30 3.94 -13.34
CA ARG A 55 5.53 5.37 -13.53
C ARG A 55 6.95 5.77 -13.11
N TYR A 56 7.39 5.39 -11.91
CA TYR A 56 8.74 5.63 -11.43
C TYR A 56 9.80 4.98 -12.31
N THR A 57 9.61 3.71 -12.70
CA THR A 57 10.51 3.01 -13.61
C THR A 57 10.65 3.76 -14.94
N ARG A 58 9.55 4.24 -15.51
CA ARG A 58 9.59 5.06 -16.73
C ARG A 58 10.36 6.35 -16.50
N HIS A 59 10.05 7.08 -15.43
CA HIS A 59 10.70 8.36 -15.14
C HIS A 59 12.20 8.20 -14.91
N ALA A 60 12.62 7.18 -14.14
CA ALA A 60 14.02 6.86 -13.91
C ALA A 60 14.81 6.66 -15.22
N ILE A 61 14.23 5.91 -16.16
CA ILE A 61 14.88 5.56 -17.44
C ILE A 61 14.85 6.72 -18.44
N ALA A 62 13.70 7.39 -18.57
CA ALA A 62 13.47 8.40 -19.60
C ALA A 62 14.06 9.78 -19.26
N ALA A 63 14.31 10.05 -17.97
CA ALA A 63 14.83 11.33 -17.51
C ALA A 63 16.12 11.76 -18.24
N THR A 64 16.10 13.01 -18.73
CA THR A 64 17.24 13.68 -19.37
C THR A 64 17.49 15.05 -18.74
N GLY A 65 18.69 15.60 -18.91
CA GLY A 65 19.07 16.91 -18.35
C GLY A 65 20.31 16.84 -17.46
N ILE A 66 20.76 18.00 -16.98
CA ILE A 66 21.98 18.15 -16.18
C ILE A 66 21.82 17.48 -14.80
N ASP A 67 20.67 17.67 -14.16
CA ASP A 67 20.40 17.15 -12.81
C ASP A 67 19.84 15.73 -12.78
N ARG A 68 19.78 15.07 -13.95
CA ARG A 68 19.10 13.77 -14.10
C ARG A 68 19.67 12.68 -13.21
N ALA A 69 20.97 12.73 -12.90
CA ALA A 69 21.66 11.60 -12.28
C ALA A 69 21.11 11.30 -10.87
N GLN A 70 20.87 12.35 -10.08
CA GLN A 70 20.29 12.22 -8.75
C GLN A 70 18.80 11.85 -8.83
N VAL A 71 18.02 12.56 -9.65
CA VAL A 71 16.58 12.30 -9.81
C VAL A 71 16.29 10.89 -10.33
N SER A 72 17.06 10.39 -11.30
CA SER A 72 16.92 9.02 -11.79
C SER A 72 17.29 7.97 -10.74
N ALA A 73 18.25 8.27 -9.84
CA ALA A 73 18.60 7.35 -8.77
C ALA A 73 17.44 7.23 -7.77
N GLU A 74 16.88 8.36 -7.34
CA GLU A 74 15.71 8.42 -6.46
C GLU A 74 14.52 7.67 -7.05
N PHE A 75 14.18 7.96 -8.31
CA PHE A 75 13.09 7.26 -8.99
C PHE A 75 13.33 5.75 -9.16
N THR A 76 14.59 5.30 -9.18
CA THR A 76 14.91 3.86 -9.22
C THR A 76 14.71 3.21 -7.86
N GLU A 77 15.02 3.92 -6.78
CA GLU A 77 14.81 3.50 -5.40
C GLU A 77 13.31 3.36 -5.12
N HIS A 78 12.54 4.44 -5.31
CA HIS A 78 11.09 4.42 -5.11
C HIS A 78 10.41 3.34 -5.99
N ALA A 79 10.81 3.18 -7.27
CA ALA A 79 10.27 2.10 -8.10
C ALA A 79 10.41 0.72 -7.44
N LYS A 80 11.54 0.45 -6.79
CA LYS A 80 11.78 -0.83 -6.15
C LYS A 80 10.89 -1.01 -4.90
N GLU A 81 10.73 0.04 -4.11
CA GLU A 81 9.87 0.06 -2.90
C GLU A 81 8.39 -0.12 -3.27
N GLU A 82 7.91 0.59 -4.28
CA GLU A 82 6.55 0.47 -4.82
C GLU A 82 6.21 -0.97 -5.26
N MET A 83 7.17 -1.68 -5.88
CA MET A 83 6.97 -3.09 -6.19
C MET A 83 6.97 -3.96 -4.91
N ASP A 84 7.80 -3.65 -3.91
CA ASP A 84 7.78 -4.35 -2.62
C ASP A 84 6.43 -4.18 -1.90
N HIS A 85 5.90 -2.95 -1.87
CA HIS A 85 4.58 -2.63 -1.35
C HIS A 85 3.48 -3.45 -2.02
N ALA A 86 3.47 -3.49 -3.37
CA ALA A 86 2.52 -4.28 -4.14
C ALA A 86 2.59 -5.78 -3.77
N LEU A 87 3.80 -6.32 -3.60
CA LEU A 87 4.01 -7.72 -3.25
C LEU A 87 3.57 -8.03 -1.82
N ARG A 88 3.80 -7.14 -0.85
CA ARG A 88 3.32 -7.29 0.53
C ARG A 88 1.79 -7.26 0.60
N ALA A 89 1.16 -6.33 -0.13
CA ALA A 89 -0.31 -6.27 -0.24
C ALA A 89 -0.88 -7.54 -0.90
N ALA A 90 -0.25 -8.03 -1.96
CA ALA A 90 -0.61 -9.28 -2.64
C ALA A 90 -0.47 -10.51 -1.73
N GLU A 91 0.62 -10.62 -0.98
CA GLU A 91 0.78 -11.70 -0.02
C GLU A 91 -0.32 -11.64 1.05
N ARG A 92 -0.71 -10.44 1.50
CA ARG A 92 -1.82 -10.28 2.43
C ARG A 92 -3.16 -10.70 1.84
N VAL A 93 -3.45 -10.38 0.57
CA VAL A 93 -4.65 -10.89 -0.14
C VAL A 93 -4.67 -12.42 -0.13
N SER A 94 -3.55 -13.06 -0.45
CA SER A 94 -3.43 -14.53 -0.44
C SER A 94 -3.65 -15.11 0.97
N GLN A 95 -3.08 -14.50 2.01
CA GLN A 95 -3.31 -14.92 3.41
C GLN A 95 -4.78 -14.81 3.83
N LEU A 96 -5.53 -13.87 3.26
CA LEU A 96 -6.97 -13.71 3.47
C LEU A 96 -7.80 -14.72 2.64
N GLY A 97 -7.14 -15.53 1.81
CA GLY A 97 -7.78 -16.50 0.91
C GLY A 97 -8.42 -15.85 -0.31
N GLY A 98 -7.97 -14.66 -0.70
CA GLY A 98 -8.29 -14.04 -1.98
C GLY A 98 -7.22 -14.30 -3.03
N ASP A 99 -7.53 -13.96 -4.28
CA ASP A 99 -6.59 -14.00 -5.39
C ASP A 99 -6.01 -12.60 -5.62
N PRO A 100 -4.68 -12.41 -5.56
CA PRO A 100 -4.04 -11.14 -5.86
C PRO A 100 -4.20 -10.77 -7.34
N ASP A 101 -4.71 -9.57 -7.62
CA ASP A 101 -5.02 -9.12 -8.97
C ASP A 101 -3.94 -8.19 -9.54
N PHE A 102 -3.10 -8.76 -10.41
CA PHE A 102 -2.08 -8.06 -11.20
C PHE A 102 -2.47 -7.89 -12.69
N ASP A 103 -3.75 -8.09 -13.05
CA ASP A 103 -4.15 -8.06 -14.46
C ASP A 103 -3.89 -6.67 -15.07
N PRO A 104 -2.97 -6.55 -16.04
CA PRO A 104 -2.60 -5.25 -16.62
C PRO A 104 -3.78 -4.56 -17.33
N THR A 105 -4.84 -5.29 -17.67
CA THR A 105 -6.03 -4.72 -18.29
C THR A 105 -6.91 -3.95 -17.30
N THR A 106 -6.81 -4.24 -16.00
CA THR A 106 -7.67 -3.63 -14.96
C THR A 106 -6.91 -2.69 -14.01
N LEU A 107 -5.56 -2.70 -14.03
CA LEU A 107 -4.74 -1.87 -13.13
C LEU A 107 -5.16 -0.40 -13.13
N ALA A 108 -5.27 0.22 -14.31
CA ALA A 108 -5.60 1.64 -14.42
C ALA A 108 -7.03 1.98 -13.97
N GLU A 109 -7.95 1.01 -13.93
CA GLU A 109 -9.32 1.22 -13.47
C GLU A 109 -9.43 1.18 -11.94
N ARG A 110 -8.49 0.48 -11.28
CA ARG A 110 -8.47 0.24 -9.83
C ARG A 110 -7.47 1.11 -9.09
N ALA A 111 -6.40 1.54 -9.76
CA ALA A 111 -5.37 2.38 -9.17
C ALA A 111 -5.94 3.73 -8.71
N HIS A 112 -5.48 4.22 -7.56
CA HIS A 112 -5.87 5.54 -7.03
C HIS A 112 -5.10 6.68 -7.71
N THR A 113 -4.00 6.39 -8.41
CA THR A 113 -3.15 7.37 -9.10
C THR A 113 -3.06 7.07 -10.59
N ASP A 114 -2.81 8.12 -11.37
CA ASP A 114 -2.68 8.02 -12.82
C ASP A 114 -1.25 7.64 -13.26
N TYR A 115 -1.15 7.07 -14.47
CA TYR A 115 0.12 6.90 -15.18
C TYR A 115 0.48 8.17 -15.98
N ALA A 116 0.94 9.21 -15.28
CA ALA A 116 1.33 10.47 -15.90
C ALA A 116 2.71 10.39 -16.56
N THR A 117 2.85 11.02 -17.73
CA THR A 117 4.06 10.92 -18.54
C THR A 117 4.55 12.27 -19.10
N PRO A 118 5.08 13.18 -18.25
CA PRO A 118 5.70 14.42 -18.73
C PRO A 118 6.84 14.16 -19.72
N ALA A 119 7.21 15.20 -20.48
CA ALA A 119 8.26 15.07 -21.48
C ALA A 119 9.62 14.78 -20.83
N ASP A 120 10.46 14.03 -21.52
CA ASP A 120 11.71 13.46 -20.99
C ASP A 120 12.73 14.49 -20.45
N HIS A 121 12.58 15.77 -20.82
CA HIS A 121 13.43 16.88 -20.38
C HIS A 121 12.81 17.73 -19.25
N GLU A 122 11.58 17.41 -18.82
CA GLU A 122 10.83 18.13 -17.79
C GLU A 122 10.98 17.45 -16.42
N LEU A 123 12.21 17.38 -15.89
CA LEU A 123 12.49 16.72 -14.60
C LEU A 123 11.62 17.25 -13.46
N LYS A 124 11.45 18.57 -13.37
CA LYS A 124 10.59 19.20 -12.37
C LYS A 124 9.13 18.73 -12.48
N ALA A 125 8.61 18.58 -13.70
CA ALA A 125 7.27 18.07 -13.89
C ALA A 125 7.16 16.60 -13.46
N MET A 126 8.17 15.77 -13.71
CA MET A 126 8.19 14.38 -13.21
C MET A 126 8.15 14.33 -11.68
N LEU A 127 8.98 15.14 -11.01
CA LEU A 127 8.99 15.26 -9.55
C LEU A 127 7.64 15.72 -9.00
N GLU A 128 7.06 16.78 -9.56
CA GLU A 128 5.74 17.29 -9.14
C GLU A 128 4.61 16.27 -9.38
N ASN A 129 4.68 15.48 -10.46
CA ASN A 129 3.71 14.42 -10.74
C ASN A 129 3.82 13.28 -9.73
N ASN A 130 5.02 12.82 -9.41
CA ASN A 130 5.22 11.79 -8.39
C ASN A 130 4.81 12.29 -7.00
N LEU A 131 5.16 13.53 -6.63
CA LEU A 131 4.76 14.09 -5.33
C LEU A 131 3.24 14.21 -5.20
N LEU A 132 2.54 14.55 -6.29
CA LEU A 132 1.08 14.54 -6.30
C LEU A 132 0.54 13.12 -6.09
N ALA A 133 1.14 12.13 -6.74
CA ALA A 133 0.76 10.73 -6.57
C ALA A 133 0.96 10.27 -5.12
N GLU A 134 2.12 10.55 -4.50
CA GLU A 134 2.36 10.16 -3.10
C GLU A 134 1.37 10.78 -2.14
N ARG A 135 1.02 12.05 -2.34
CA ARG A 135 0.00 12.70 -1.50
C ARG A 135 -1.38 12.06 -1.63
N ILE A 136 -1.72 11.53 -2.81
CA ILE A 136 -2.96 10.77 -3.02
C ILE A 136 -2.85 9.41 -2.30
N VAL A 137 -1.74 8.71 -2.45
CA VAL A 137 -1.47 7.40 -1.80
C VAL A 137 -1.53 7.54 -0.28
N ILE A 138 -0.76 8.46 0.30
CA ILE A 138 -0.76 8.80 1.74
C ILE A 138 -2.17 9.03 2.25
N SER A 139 -2.93 9.92 1.59
CA SER A 139 -4.29 10.25 2.01
C SER A 139 -5.21 9.02 1.95
N THR A 140 -5.10 8.23 0.88
CA THR A 140 -5.89 7.01 0.69
C THR A 140 -5.56 5.97 1.75
N TYR A 141 -4.28 5.78 2.07
CA TYR A 141 -3.84 4.74 3.00
C TYR A 141 -4.18 5.11 4.43
N GLN A 142 -4.11 6.39 4.79
CA GLN A 142 -4.64 6.88 6.06
C GLN A 142 -6.15 6.58 6.22
N GLU A 143 -6.96 6.72 5.17
CA GLU A 143 -8.39 6.34 5.23
C GLU A 143 -8.57 4.82 5.38
N ILE A 144 -7.80 4.01 4.65
CA ILE A 144 -7.82 2.54 4.77
C ILE A 144 -7.45 2.11 6.20
N ILE A 145 -6.37 2.67 6.76
CA ILE A 145 -5.89 2.40 8.13
C ILE A 145 -6.98 2.73 9.17
N ARG A 146 -7.63 3.90 9.04
CA ARG A 146 -8.74 4.31 9.93
C ARG A 146 -9.94 3.37 9.80
N TRP A 147 -10.26 2.93 8.58
CA TRP A 147 -11.35 2.00 8.32
C TRP A 147 -11.09 0.60 8.89
N LEU A 148 -9.85 0.09 8.77
CA LEU A 148 -9.45 -1.21 9.33
C LEU A 148 -9.53 -1.19 10.87
N GLY A 149 -9.09 -0.08 11.49
CA GLY A 149 -9.17 0.15 12.94
C GLY A 149 -8.65 -1.03 13.77
N ASP A 150 -9.43 -1.44 14.77
CA ASP A 150 -9.11 -2.61 15.61
C ASP A 150 -9.66 -3.94 15.04
N HIS A 151 -10.33 -3.90 13.88
CA HIS A 151 -11.02 -5.05 13.32
C HIS A 151 -10.09 -5.98 12.52
N ASP A 152 -9.03 -5.43 11.91
CA ASP A 152 -7.96 -6.16 11.24
C ASP A 152 -6.60 -5.55 11.56
N PRO A 153 -6.04 -5.82 12.76
CA PRO A 153 -4.78 -5.23 13.19
C PRO A 153 -3.59 -5.70 12.36
N THR A 154 -3.68 -6.85 11.69
CA THR A 154 -2.59 -7.36 10.85
C THR A 154 -2.51 -6.59 9.54
N THR A 155 -3.64 -6.43 8.83
CA THR A 155 -3.68 -5.61 7.62
C THR A 155 -3.42 -4.14 7.94
N ARG A 156 -3.94 -3.63 9.07
CA ARG A 156 -3.66 -2.25 9.50
C ARG A 156 -2.17 -1.99 9.64
N ARG A 157 -1.44 -2.84 10.36
CA ARG A 157 0.01 -2.67 10.55
C ARG A 157 0.80 -2.76 9.25
N LEU A 158 0.36 -3.62 8.32
CA LEU A 158 0.94 -3.66 6.98
C LEU A 158 0.75 -2.31 6.27
N MET A 159 -0.48 -1.80 6.24
CA MET A 159 -0.75 -0.51 5.60
C MET A 159 -0.02 0.66 6.29
N GLU A 160 0.11 0.63 7.62
CA GLU A 160 0.89 1.61 8.39
C GLU A 160 2.38 1.59 8.00
N SER A 161 2.96 0.41 7.77
CA SER A 161 4.36 0.31 7.31
C SER A 161 4.56 0.82 5.89
N ILE A 162 3.62 0.53 4.98
CA ILE A 162 3.67 1.08 3.61
C ILE A 162 3.51 2.61 3.67
N LEU A 163 2.55 3.11 4.46
CA LEU A 163 2.35 4.55 4.65
C LEU A 163 3.61 5.28 5.14
N GLU A 164 4.38 4.67 6.05
CA GLU A 164 5.65 5.23 6.52
C GLU A 164 6.63 5.42 5.36
N GLU A 165 6.80 4.39 4.51
CA GLU A 165 7.65 4.42 3.31
C GLU A 165 7.14 5.49 2.29
N GLU A 166 5.83 5.63 2.10
CA GLU A 166 5.27 6.67 1.21
C GLU A 166 5.44 8.10 1.73
N GLU A 167 5.39 8.28 3.05
CA GLU A 167 5.67 9.57 3.68
C GLU A 167 7.15 9.96 3.50
N GLU A 168 8.07 8.98 3.54
CA GLU A 168 9.50 9.17 3.19
C GLU A 168 9.67 9.55 1.72
N HIS A 169 9.04 8.80 0.78
CA HIS A 169 9.08 9.13 -0.65
C HIS A 169 8.64 10.58 -0.93
N ALA A 170 7.57 11.04 -0.27
CA ALA A 170 7.09 12.39 -0.44
C ALA A 170 8.08 13.45 0.08
N ASP A 171 8.81 13.16 1.16
CA ASP A 171 9.85 14.04 1.72
C ASP A 171 11.05 14.14 0.77
N ASP A 172 11.54 13.01 0.26
CA ASP A 172 12.67 12.94 -0.68
C ASP A 172 12.36 13.73 -1.98
N LEU A 173 11.13 13.61 -2.49
CA LEU A 173 10.69 14.39 -3.65
C LEU A 173 10.62 15.89 -3.36
N VAL A 174 10.17 16.29 -2.17
CA VAL A 174 10.13 17.70 -1.75
C VAL A 174 11.54 18.28 -1.67
N ASP A 175 12.48 17.53 -1.12
CA ASP A 175 13.89 17.90 -1.05
C ASP A 175 14.52 18.08 -2.45
N LEU A 176 14.21 17.18 -3.38
CA LEU A 176 14.65 17.31 -4.79
C LEU A 176 14.00 18.50 -5.52
N ILE A 177 12.77 18.86 -5.18
CA ILE A 177 12.09 20.05 -5.73
C ILE A 177 12.66 21.34 -5.12
N GLY A 178 13.10 21.29 -3.85
CA GLY A 178 13.68 22.40 -3.11
C GLY A 178 12.63 23.42 -2.61
N THR A 179 11.46 22.95 -2.14
CA THR A 179 10.37 23.79 -1.64
C THR A 179 10.05 23.60 -0.18
#